data_AF-A0A9Q0T4L4-F1
#
_entry.id   AF-A0A9Q0T4L4-F1
#
_cell.length_a   1.000
_cell.length_b   1.000
_cell.length_c   1.000
_cell.angle_alpha   90.00
_cell.angle_beta   90.00
_cell.angle_gamma   90.00
#
_symmetry.space_group_name_H-M   'P 1'
#
loop_
_entity.id
_entity.type
_entity.pdbx_description
1 polymer ?
#
loop_
_entity_poly.entity_id
_entity_poly.type
_entity_poly.pdbx_seq_one_letter_code
_entity_poly.pdbx_strand_id
1 'polypeptide(L)'
;MTRLVAGVLEKNNLPPAIFTSFCGGADIGQAIAKDTRISLVSFTGSSKVGQMVQQTVNQRFGKCLLELSGNNAIIVMDDADIQLAVRSVLFAAVGTAGQRCTTCRRLLLHESIYQIALDQLLDVYKQVKIGNPLEKGTLLGPLHTSESRKSFEKGIEIIKSQAWR
;
A
#
# COMPACT_ATOMS: atom_id res chain seq x y z
N MET A 1 13.46 14.81 3.34
CA MET A 1 14.34 14.03 2.46
C MET A 1 15.62 14.79 2.11
N THR A 2 15.53 16.02 1.61
CA THR A 2 16.70 16.83 1.18
C THR A 2 17.86 16.87 2.18
N ARG A 3 17.60 17.17 3.46
CA ARG A 3 18.66 17.24 4.49
C ARG A 3 19.36 15.89 4.74
N LEU A 4 18.65 14.78 4.60
CA LEU A 4 19.22 13.45 4.80
C LEU A 4 20.11 13.07 3.62
N VAL A 5 19.64 13.29 2.40
CA VAL A 5 20.40 12.96 1.18
C VAL A 5 21.61 13.89 1.00
N ALA A 6 21.46 15.19 1.29
CA ALA A 6 22.55 16.16 1.17
C ALA A 6 23.80 15.75 1.99
N GLY A 7 23.60 15.36 3.25
CA GLY A 7 24.72 14.91 4.09
C GLY A 7 25.40 13.63 3.59
N VAL A 8 24.68 12.76 2.86
CA VAL A 8 25.29 11.60 2.19
C VAL A 8 26.10 12.02 0.98
N LEU A 9 25.59 12.92 0.14
CA LEU A 9 26.30 13.41 -1.04
C LEU A 9 27.59 14.14 -0.66
N GLU A 10 27.54 15.02 0.35
CA GLU A 10 28.69 15.76 0.88
C GLU A 10 29.77 14.81 1.40
N LYS A 11 29.41 13.84 2.25
CA LYS A 11 30.35 12.84 2.79
C LYS A 11 31.05 12.00 1.71
N ASN A 12 30.44 11.88 0.54
CA ASN A 12 30.97 11.11 -0.59
C ASN A 12 31.55 12.01 -1.71
N ASN A 13 31.70 13.32 -1.49
CA ASN A 13 32.19 14.29 -2.48
C ASN A 13 31.41 14.26 -3.81
N LEU A 14 30.09 14.08 -3.75
CA LEU A 14 29.22 14.04 -4.92
C LEU A 14 28.52 15.38 -5.19
N PRO A 15 28.29 15.76 -6.46
CA PRO A 15 27.58 16.99 -6.80
C PRO A 15 26.16 17.06 -6.18
N PRO A 16 25.78 18.18 -5.53
CA PRO A 16 24.46 18.33 -4.93
C PRO A 16 23.30 18.23 -5.94
N ALA A 17 23.55 18.60 -7.19
CA ALA A 17 22.54 18.60 -8.27
C ALA A 17 22.05 17.21 -8.67
N ILE A 18 22.69 16.13 -8.21
CA ILE A 18 22.26 14.74 -8.47
C ILE A 18 20.86 14.47 -7.87
N PHE A 19 20.52 15.13 -6.77
CA PHE A 19 19.24 14.93 -6.09
C PHE A 19 18.55 16.26 -5.81
N THR A 20 17.32 16.39 -6.31
CA THR A 20 16.43 17.50 -5.97
C THR A 20 15.11 16.92 -5.43
N SER A 21 14.62 17.48 -4.34
CA SER A 21 13.32 17.11 -3.74
C SER A 21 12.41 18.32 -3.73
N PHE A 22 11.18 18.11 -4.17
CA PHE A 22 10.11 19.10 -4.11
C PHE A 22 9.08 18.68 -3.06
N CYS A 23 8.44 19.64 -2.41
CA CYS A 23 7.31 19.40 -1.52
C CYS A 23 6.14 20.24 -2.01
N GLY A 24 5.04 19.58 -2.39
CA GLY A 24 3.86 20.25 -2.92
C GLY A 24 2.82 19.24 -3.40
N GLY A 25 1.90 19.71 -4.23
CA GLY A 25 0.72 18.94 -4.64
C GLY A 25 0.75 18.48 -6.10
N ALA A 26 -0.45 18.33 -6.64
CA ALA A 26 -0.67 17.85 -7.99
C ALA A 26 -0.12 18.79 -9.08
N ASP A 27 -0.02 20.09 -8.79
CA ASP A 27 0.57 21.11 -9.66
C ASP A 27 2.04 20.81 -9.98
N ILE A 28 2.85 20.49 -8.97
CA ILE A 28 4.25 20.09 -9.14
C ILE A 28 4.33 18.78 -9.93
N GLY A 29 3.49 17.80 -9.57
CA GLY A 29 3.42 16.51 -10.27
C GLY A 29 3.10 16.66 -11.76
N GLN A 30 2.17 17.56 -12.10
CA GLN A 30 1.82 17.88 -13.49
C GLN A 30 2.95 18.58 -14.23
N ALA A 31 3.65 19.51 -13.58
CA ALA A 31 4.82 20.17 -14.16
C ALA A 31 5.91 19.14 -14.52
N ILE A 32 6.23 18.23 -13.60
CA ILE A 32 7.17 17.12 -13.82
C ILE A 32 6.71 16.23 -14.98
N ALA A 33 5.43 15.84 -15.00
CA ALA A 33 4.90 14.97 -16.04
C ALA A 33 4.95 15.61 -17.44
N LYS A 34 4.82 16.94 -17.55
CA LYS A 34 4.86 17.70 -18.82
C LYS A 34 6.27 18.10 -19.26
N ASP A 35 7.26 18.07 -18.38
CA ASP A 35 8.60 18.56 -18.68
C ASP A 35 9.33 17.65 -19.68
N THR A 36 9.65 18.19 -20.86
CA THR A 36 10.34 17.47 -21.95
C THR A 36 11.80 17.14 -21.62
N ARG A 37 12.38 17.79 -20.62
CA ARG A 37 13.76 17.51 -20.16
C ARG A 37 13.85 16.23 -19.33
N ILE A 38 12.73 15.73 -18.81
CA ILE A 38 12.69 14.54 -17.96
C ILE A 38 12.47 13.29 -18.81
N SER A 39 13.52 12.49 -18.98
CA SER A 39 13.50 11.29 -19.82
C SER A 39 12.61 10.16 -19.29
N LEU A 40 12.44 10.08 -17.97
CA LEU A 40 11.65 9.05 -17.30
C LEU A 40 10.92 9.61 -16.08
N VAL A 41 9.63 9.32 -15.97
CA VAL A 41 8.81 9.63 -14.79
C VAL A 41 8.44 8.35 -14.06
N SER A 42 8.90 8.17 -12.83
CA SER A 42 8.46 7.08 -11.96
C SER A 42 7.35 7.58 -11.04
N PHE A 43 6.20 6.90 -11.02
CA PHE A 43 5.08 7.25 -10.17
C PHE A 43 4.57 6.04 -9.38
N THR A 44 4.39 6.22 -8.08
CA THR A 44 3.79 5.23 -7.18
C THR A 44 2.54 5.81 -6.54
N GLY A 45 1.39 5.15 -6.67
CA GLY A 45 0.14 5.67 -6.14
C GLY A 45 -1.12 4.95 -6.60
N SER A 46 -2.24 5.67 -6.70
CA SER A 46 -3.50 5.07 -7.15
C SER A 46 -3.49 4.82 -8.66
N SER A 47 -4.15 3.75 -9.12
CA SER A 47 -4.22 3.44 -10.55
C SER A 47 -4.87 4.55 -11.37
N LYS A 48 -5.88 5.23 -10.80
CA LYS A 48 -6.53 6.39 -11.41
C LYS A 48 -5.54 7.53 -11.68
N VAL A 49 -4.71 7.88 -10.71
CA VAL A 49 -3.72 8.96 -10.89
C VAL A 49 -2.57 8.50 -11.79
N GLY A 50 -2.12 7.25 -11.66
CA GLY A 50 -1.10 6.66 -12.54
C GLY A 50 -1.49 6.74 -14.02
N GLN A 51 -2.76 6.48 -14.35
CA GLN A 51 -3.27 6.63 -15.71
C GLN A 51 -3.16 8.08 -16.20
N MET A 52 -3.49 9.07 -15.36
CA MET A 52 -3.36 10.49 -15.71
C MET A 52 -1.90 10.89 -15.95
N VAL A 53 -0.98 10.38 -15.12
CA VAL A 53 0.47 10.58 -15.28
C VAL A 53 0.93 10.00 -16.61
N GLN A 54 0.58 8.74 -16.91
CA GLN A 54 0.92 8.07 -18.17
C GLN A 54 0.45 8.87 -19.39
N GLN A 55 -0.81 9.32 -19.38
CA GLN A 55 -1.39 10.09 -20.48
C GLN A 55 -0.63 11.39 -20.72
N THR A 56 -0.31 12.12 -19.64
CA THR A 56 0.42 13.39 -19.72
C THR A 56 1.84 13.18 -20.23
N VAL A 57 2.54 12.16 -19.73
CA VAL A 57 3.91 11.84 -20.16
C VAL A 57 3.93 11.37 -21.62
N ASN A 58 2.92 10.62 -22.07
CA ASN A 58 2.82 10.14 -23.45
C ASN A 58 2.57 11.27 -24.46
N GLN A 59 1.90 12.37 -24.08
CA GLN A 59 1.70 13.53 -24.97
C GLN A 59 3.02 14.13 -25.46
N ARG A 60 4.10 13.97 -24.68
CA ARG A 60 5.45 14.39 -25.04
C ARG A 60 6.37 13.22 -25.42
N PHE A 61 5.80 12.06 -25.73
CA PHE A 61 6.52 10.82 -26.05
C PHE A 61 7.54 10.38 -24.96
N GLY A 62 7.28 10.74 -23.70
CA GLY A 62 8.14 10.37 -22.57
C GLY A 62 7.92 8.94 -22.10
N LYS A 63 8.84 8.44 -21.26
CA LYS A 63 8.72 7.12 -20.61
C LYS A 63 8.19 7.26 -19.19
N CYS A 64 7.49 6.25 -18.70
CA CYS A 64 7.17 6.14 -17.29
C CYS A 64 7.31 4.73 -16.73
N LEU A 65 7.49 4.66 -15.42
CA LEU A 65 7.41 3.45 -14.59
C LEU A 65 6.31 3.67 -13.55
N LEU A 66 5.34 2.76 -13.48
CA LEU A 66 4.15 2.94 -12.66
C LEU A 66 3.98 1.78 -11.67
N GLU A 67 4.00 2.09 -10.38
CA GLU A 67 3.73 1.16 -9.29
C GLU A 67 2.40 1.53 -8.63
N LEU A 68 1.34 0.81 -8.95
CA LEU A 68 -0.03 1.27 -8.72
C LEU A 68 -0.74 0.45 -7.63
N SER A 69 -2.07 0.60 -7.55
CA SER A 69 -2.89 -0.11 -6.57
C SER A 69 -2.80 -1.63 -6.74
N GLY A 70 -3.06 -2.39 -5.68
CA GLY A 70 -3.09 -3.85 -5.71
C GLY A 70 -4.40 -4.42 -5.16
N ASN A 71 -4.84 -5.54 -5.74
CA ASN A 71 -5.95 -6.36 -5.27
C ASN A 71 -5.48 -7.80 -4.97
N ASN A 72 -4.47 -7.89 -4.10
CA ASN A 72 -3.69 -9.10 -3.92
C ASN A 72 -4.53 -10.19 -3.24
N ALA A 73 -4.26 -11.41 -3.66
CA ALA A 73 -4.87 -12.60 -3.09
C ALA A 73 -3.80 -13.47 -2.41
N ILE A 74 -4.18 -14.11 -1.31
CA ILE A 74 -3.49 -15.27 -0.77
C ILE A 74 -4.37 -16.48 -1.05
N ILE A 75 -3.78 -17.53 -1.61
CA ILE A 75 -4.44 -18.80 -1.89
C ILE A 75 -3.83 -19.85 -0.97
N VAL A 76 -4.66 -20.53 -0.17
CA VAL A 76 -4.24 -21.57 0.77
C VAL A 76 -4.86 -22.89 0.35
N MET A 77 -4.01 -23.85 -0.02
CA MET A 77 -4.39 -25.21 -0.40
C MET A 77 -4.43 -26.12 0.83
N ASP A 78 -5.02 -27.30 0.67
CA ASP A 78 -5.28 -28.26 1.75
C ASP A 78 -4.01 -28.91 2.35
N ASP A 79 -2.91 -28.89 1.60
CA ASP A 79 -1.59 -29.35 2.03
C ASP A 79 -0.75 -28.26 2.73
N ALA A 80 -1.28 -27.04 2.87
CA ALA A 80 -0.58 -25.93 3.49
C ALA A 80 -0.45 -26.09 5.01
N ASP A 81 0.64 -25.56 5.58
CA ASP A 81 0.73 -25.33 7.02
C ASP A 81 -0.26 -24.24 7.43
N ILE A 82 -1.38 -24.65 8.02
CA ILE A 82 -2.47 -23.75 8.44
C ILE A 82 -2.00 -22.75 9.49
N GLN A 83 -1.13 -23.13 10.42
CA GLN A 83 -0.66 -22.22 11.46
C GLN A 83 0.19 -21.09 10.88
N LEU A 84 1.08 -21.43 9.94
CA LEU A 84 1.87 -20.46 9.21
C LEU A 84 0.99 -19.58 8.31
N ALA A 85 0.03 -20.18 7.61
CA ALA A 85 -0.89 -19.47 6.73
C ALA A 85 -1.71 -18.43 7.50
N VAL A 86 -2.33 -18.81 8.63
CA VAL A 86 -3.14 -17.92 9.48
C VAL A 86 -2.33 -16.71 9.94
N ARG A 87 -1.11 -16.92 10.46
CA ARG A 87 -0.23 -15.83 10.93
C ARG A 87 0.17 -14.90 9.78
N SER A 88 0.51 -15.48 8.63
CA SER A 88 0.91 -14.73 7.44
C SER A 88 -0.23 -13.88 6.88
N VAL A 89 -1.43 -14.47 6.80
CA VAL A 89 -2.65 -13.79 6.36
C VAL A 89 -3.00 -12.64 7.28
N LEU A 90 -3.01 -12.86 8.61
CA LEU A 90 -3.26 -11.81 9.58
C LEU A 90 -2.30 -10.62 9.35
N PHE A 91 -0.99 -10.88 9.36
CA PHE A 91 0.00 -9.82 9.17
C PHE A 91 -0.13 -9.11 7.80
N ALA A 92 -0.41 -9.87 6.74
CA ALA A 92 -0.60 -9.33 5.40
C ALA A 92 -1.84 -8.42 5.32
N ALA A 93 -2.91 -8.76 6.03
CA ALA A 93 -4.16 -8.01 6.04
C ALA A 93 -4.11 -6.78 6.96
N VAL A 94 -3.66 -6.93 8.21
CA VAL A 94 -3.74 -5.84 9.22
C VAL A 94 -2.51 -4.94 9.27
N GLY A 95 -1.35 -5.42 8.80
CA GLY A 95 -0.11 -4.64 8.87
C GLY A 95 -0.27 -3.25 8.26
N THR A 96 0.18 -2.21 8.98
CA THR A 96 0.02 -0.78 8.61
C THR A 96 -1.42 -0.35 8.32
N ALA A 97 -2.39 -0.96 9.01
CA ALA A 97 -3.82 -0.78 8.78
C ALA A 97 -4.26 -1.10 7.34
N GLY A 98 -3.59 -2.06 6.71
CA GLY A 98 -3.86 -2.48 5.33
C GLY A 98 -3.43 -1.47 4.26
N GLN A 99 -2.71 -0.40 4.62
CA GLN A 99 -2.28 0.66 3.70
C GLN A 99 -0.97 0.33 2.96
N ARG A 100 -0.95 -0.84 2.32
CA ARG A 100 0.15 -1.29 1.42
C ARG A 100 -0.43 -1.67 0.07
N CYS A 101 0.34 -1.46 -0.99
CA CYS A 101 -0.01 -1.98 -2.32
C CYS A 101 -0.08 -3.51 -2.33
N THR A 102 0.63 -4.19 -1.42
CA THR A 102 0.72 -5.65 -1.27
C THR A 102 -0.20 -6.25 -0.20
N THR A 103 -1.05 -5.46 0.46
CA THR A 103 -2.00 -5.96 1.47
C THR A 103 -2.85 -7.11 0.92
N CYS A 104 -3.07 -8.15 1.72
CA CYS A 104 -4.01 -9.22 1.39
C CYS A 104 -5.44 -8.65 1.38
N ARG A 105 -6.05 -8.55 0.19
CA ARG A 105 -7.43 -8.08 0.02
C ARG A 105 -8.41 -9.21 -0.19
N ARG A 106 -7.92 -10.35 -0.68
CA ARG A 106 -8.70 -11.54 -0.96
C ARG A 106 -7.99 -12.74 -0.35
N LEU A 107 -8.69 -13.50 0.48
CA LEU A 107 -8.22 -14.79 0.97
C LEU A 107 -9.05 -15.86 0.27
N LEU A 108 -8.39 -16.77 -0.42
CA LEU A 108 -8.99 -17.91 -1.10
C LEU A 108 -8.51 -19.17 -0.39
N LEU A 109 -9.45 -19.93 0.18
CA LEU A 109 -9.16 -21.13 0.95
C LEU A 109 -9.71 -22.35 0.22
N HIS A 110 -8.95 -23.44 0.21
CA HIS A 110 -9.48 -24.72 -0.21
C HIS A 110 -10.62 -25.15 0.73
N GLU A 111 -11.68 -25.73 0.17
CA GLU A 111 -12.93 -26.02 0.90
C GLU A 111 -12.72 -26.90 2.13
N SER A 112 -11.83 -27.89 2.03
CA SER A 112 -11.54 -28.84 3.12
C SER A 112 -10.91 -28.20 4.36
N ILE A 113 -10.25 -27.04 4.21
CA ILE A 113 -9.59 -26.32 5.30
C ILE A 113 -10.30 -25.01 5.67
N TYR A 114 -11.38 -24.67 4.96
CA TYR A 114 -12.05 -23.38 5.10
C TYR A 114 -12.43 -23.09 6.55
N GLN A 115 -13.13 -24.03 7.20
CA GLN A 115 -13.65 -23.82 8.54
C GLN A 115 -12.54 -23.69 9.58
N ILE A 116 -11.56 -24.60 9.56
CA ILE A 116 -10.45 -24.58 10.53
C ILE A 116 -9.59 -23.33 10.38
N ALA A 117 -9.32 -22.88 9.15
CA ALA A 117 -8.55 -21.65 8.92
C ALA A 117 -9.33 -20.39 9.32
N LEU A 118 -10.65 -20.35 9.05
CA LEU A 118 -11.52 -19.24 9.44
C LEU A 118 -11.57 -19.10 10.97
N ASP A 119 -11.80 -20.19 11.70
CA ASP A 119 -11.90 -20.18 13.15
C ASP A 119 -10.60 -19.67 13.79
N GLN A 120 -9.46 -20.19 13.33
CA GLN A 120 -8.15 -19.74 13.81
C GLN A 120 -7.87 -18.27 13.46
N LEU A 121 -8.26 -17.82 12.25
CA LEU A 121 -8.15 -16.41 11.87
C LEU A 121 -8.95 -15.52 12.82
N LEU A 122 -10.21 -15.86 13.09
CA LEU A 122 -11.04 -15.09 14.01
C LEU A 122 -10.42 -14.98 15.40
N ASP A 123 -9.79 -16.04 15.90
CA ASP A 123 -9.13 -16.03 17.20
C ASP A 123 -7.88 -15.15 17.23
N VAL A 124 -7.01 -15.22 16.21
CA VAL A 124 -5.82 -14.36 16.17
C VAL A 124 -6.18 -12.90 15.91
N TYR A 125 -7.27 -12.60 15.20
CA TYR A 125 -7.77 -11.23 15.02
C TYR A 125 -8.17 -10.57 16.34
N LYS A 126 -8.73 -11.32 17.29
CA LYS A 126 -9.09 -10.81 18.63
C LYS A 126 -7.86 -10.37 19.45
N GLN A 127 -6.67 -10.86 19.10
CA GLN A 127 -5.42 -10.59 19.81
C GLN A 127 -4.66 -9.37 19.24
N VAL A 128 -5.16 -8.76 18.17
CA VAL A 128 -4.49 -7.61 17.53
C VAL A 128 -4.49 -6.41 18.47
N LYS A 129 -3.30 -6.03 18.96
CA LYS A 129 -3.13 -4.82 19.77
C LYS A 129 -3.13 -3.58 18.88
N ILE A 130 -4.18 -2.78 19.02
CA ILE A 130 -4.35 -1.48 18.36
C ILE A 130 -3.81 -0.38 19.26
N GLY A 131 -3.04 0.57 18.72
CA GLY A 131 -2.51 1.65 19.55
C GLY A 131 -1.52 2.57 18.86
N ASN A 132 -0.72 3.26 19.67
CA ASN A 132 0.34 4.14 19.18
C ASN A 132 1.47 3.31 18.56
N PRO A 133 1.88 3.57 17.29
CA PRO A 133 2.97 2.85 16.64
C PRO A 133 4.34 2.96 17.34
N LEU A 134 4.53 3.94 18.23
CA LEU A 134 5.76 4.09 19.02
C LEU A 134 5.78 3.19 20.27
N GLU A 135 4.64 2.62 20.66
CA GLU A 135 4.55 1.74 21.82
C GLU A 135 4.90 0.29 21.46
N LYS A 136 5.72 -0.34 22.30
CA LYS A 136 6.10 -1.74 22.12
C LYS A 136 4.86 -2.64 22.15
N GLY A 137 4.83 -3.57 21.19
CA GLY A 137 3.76 -4.56 21.05
C GLY A 137 2.51 -4.06 20.32
N THR A 138 2.41 -2.78 19.94
CA THR A 138 1.38 -2.32 19.02
C THR A 138 1.57 -2.99 17.66
N LEU A 139 0.53 -3.68 17.18
CA LEU A 139 0.53 -4.34 15.88
C LEU A 139 -0.20 -3.51 14.81
N LEU A 140 -1.25 -2.79 15.22
CA LEU A 140 -2.11 -2.02 14.33
C LEU A 140 -2.16 -0.55 14.74
N GLY A 141 -1.62 0.33 13.88
CA GLY A 141 -1.73 1.78 14.02
C GLY A 141 -2.97 2.36 13.31
N PRO A 142 -3.10 3.70 13.30
CA PRO A 142 -4.23 4.35 12.66
C PRO A 142 -4.11 4.38 11.12
N LEU A 143 -5.23 4.66 10.46
CA LEU A 143 -5.23 5.07 9.06
C LEU A 143 -4.57 6.45 8.89
N HIS A 144 -4.04 6.72 7.71
CA HIS A 144 -3.23 7.92 7.44
C HIS A 144 -4.03 9.23 7.53
N THR A 145 -5.29 9.22 7.09
CA THR A 145 -6.14 10.43 7.06
C THR A 145 -7.58 10.14 7.47
N SER A 146 -8.30 11.20 7.87
CA SER A 146 -9.74 11.16 8.14
C SER A 146 -10.55 10.66 6.94
N GLU A 147 -10.15 11.03 5.72
CA GLU A 147 -10.79 10.61 4.47
C GLU A 147 -10.60 9.11 4.22
N SER A 148 -9.42 8.58 4.58
CA SER A 148 -9.14 7.15 4.51
C SER A 148 -10.03 6.38 5.48
N ARG A 149 -10.22 6.90 6.71
CA ARG A 149 -11.15 6.33 7.71
C ARG A 149 -12.59 6.31 7.20
N LYS A 150 -13.10 7.45 6.72
CA LYS A 150 -14.47 7.55 6.18
C LYS A 150 -14.70 6.58 5.02
N SER A 151 -13.70 6.43 4.16
CA SER A 151 -13.75 5.50 3.02
C SER A 151 -13.78 4.04 3.47
N PHE A 152 -13.01 3.69 4.51
CA PHE A 152 -13.01 2.36 5.12
C PHE A 152 -14.36 2.04 5.77
N GLU A 153 -14.91 2.95 6.58
CA GLU A 153 -16.23 2.82 7.21
C GLU A 153 -17.33 2.63 6.16
N LYS A 154 -17.32 3.44 5.09
CA LYS A 154 -18.24 3.27 3.96
C LYS A 154 -18.11 1.89 3.31
N GLY A 155 -16.89 1.37 3.15
CA GLY A 155 -16.65 0.03 2.63
C GLY A 155 -17.30 -1.07 3.49
N ILE A 156 -17.18 -0.96 4.81
CA ILE A 156 -17.84 -1.88 5.75
C ILE A 156 -19.36 -1.86 5.58
N GLU A 157 -19.96 -0.67 5.49
CA GLU A 157 -21.42 -0.56 5.34
C GLU A 157 -21.90 -1.13 4.00
N ILE A 158 -21.14 -0.94 2.92
CA ILE A 158 -21.42 -1.59 1.62
C ILE A 158 -21.40 -3.11 1.77
N ILE A 159 -20.36 -3.68 2.40
CA ILE A 159 -20.23 -5.14 2.58
C ILE A 159 -21.41 -5.70 3.37
N LYS A 160 -21.82 -5.04 4.48
CA LYS A 160 -22.99 -5.46 5.26
C LYS A 160 -24.30 -5.40 4.46
N SER A 161 -24.46 -4.38 3.61
CA SER A 161 -25.67 -4.21 2.79
C SER A 161 -25.83 -5.27 1.70
N GLN A 162 -24.74 -5.92 1.30
CA GLN A 162 -24.75 -6.94 0.23
C GLN A 162 -25.24 -8.30 0.70
N ALA A 163 -25.68 -8.44 1.95
CA ALA A 163 -26.22 -9.68 2.54
C ALA A 163 -25.33 -10.90 2.25
N TRP A 164 -24.05 -10.78 2.58
CA TRP A 164 -23.12 -11.92 2.54
C TRP A 164 -23.65 -13.01 3.47
N ARG A 165 -24.15 -14.10 2.90
CA ARG A 165 -24.46 -15.36 3.60
C ARG A 165 -23.21 -16.23 3.64
#